data_AF-A0A2N1QAG8-F1
#
_entry.id   AF-A0A2N1QAG8-F1
#
_cell.length_a   1.000
_cell.length_b   1.000
_cell.length_c   1.000
_cell.angle_alpha   90.00
_cell.angle_beta   90.00
_cell.angle_gamma   90.00
#
_symmetry.space_group_name_H-M   'P 1'
#
loop_
_entity.id
_entity.type
_entity.pdbx_description
1 polymer ?
#
loop_
_entity_poly.entity_id
_entity_poly.type
_entity_poly.pdbx_seq_one_letter_code
_entity_poly.pdbx_strand_id
1 'polypeptide(L)'
;MQEFDSEAIMMNSFERRIRAFSIDISMATVMFILMIVLIGAFEAVSNELKLTIAAGISYFGSLIIPHFFSKGQSFGKRNQKMKIVNIKSNEPPHLIILVLREIVKGFLMIGTFGFYLMICGIIASSRKDGRVIHDFMFKTKVICLTLYVSDKEGSVLTQTQSVKKHLEGSSYD
;
A
#
# COMPACT_ATOMS: atom_id res chain seq x y z
N MET A 1 1.54 22.32 20.38
CA MET A 1 0.29 21.76 19.80
C MET A 1 0.50 21.31 18.35
N GLN A 2 0.98 22.16 17.43
CA GLN A 2 1.32 21.77 16.05
C GLN A 2 2.32 20.61 15.90
N GLU A 3 3.28 20.49 16.82
CA GLU A 3 4.31 19.43 16.77
C GLU A 3 3.74 18.06 17.17
N PHE A 4 2.83 18.05 18.15
CA PHE A 4 2.11 16.85 18.60
C PHE A 4 1.15 16.33 17.53
N ASP A 5 0.46 17.23 16.83
CA ASP A 5 -0.40 16.88 15.70
C ASP A 5 0.41 16.29 14.54
N SER A 6 1.61 16.83 14.28
CA SER A 6 2.52 16.32 13.25
C SER A 6 3.00 14.91 13.58
N GLU A 7 3.44 14.63 14.81
CA GLU A 7 3.88 13.29 15.21
C GLU A 7 2.74 12.26 15.16
N ALA A 8 1.54 12.62 15.62
CA ALA A 8 0.37 11.75 15.55
C ALA A 8 -0.04 11.41 14.10
N ILE A 9 0.01 12.38 13.19
CA ILE A 9 -0.25 12.18 11.76
C ILE A 9 0.81 11.26 11.13
N MET A 10 2.08 11.46 11.50
CA MET A 10 3.21 10.69 11.00
C MET A 10 3.18 9.23 11.46
N MET A 11 2.92 8.98 12.74
CA MET A 11 2.81 7.63 13.32
C MET A 11 1.65 6.85 12.71
N ASN A 12 0.49 7.51 12.54
CA ASN A 12 -0.69 6.93 11.88
C ASN A 12 -0.39 6.56 10.42
N SER A 13 0.45 7.32 9.72
CA SER A 13 0.81 7.02 8.32
C SER A 13 1.66 5.75 8.18
N PHE A 14 2.54 5.44 9.14
CA PHE A 14 3.37 4.24 9.11
C PHE A 14 2.57 2.99 9.46
N GLU A 15 1.78 3.04 10.54
CA GLU A 15 0.92 1.92 10.93
C GLU A 15 -0.04 1.54 9.81
N ARG A 16 -0.64 2.52 9.14
CA ARG A 16 -1.52 2.28 7.98
C ARG A 16 -0.80 1.59 6.84
N ARG A 17 0.46 1.93 6.58
CA ARG A 17 1.28 1.24 5.57
C ARG A 17 1.54 -0.21 5.94
N ILE A 18 1.82 -0.49 7.22
CA ILE A 18 1.95 -1.88 7.70
C ILE A 18 0.63 -2.62 7.56
N ARG A 19 -0.48 -2.06 8.07
CA ARG A 19 -1.81 -2.70 8.00
C ARG A 19 -2.22 -2.97 6.54
N ALA A 20 -2.03 -2.00 5.65
CA ALA A 20 -2.30 -2.17 4.23
C ALA A 20 -1.42 -3.26 3.61
N PHE A 21 -0.14 -3.30 3.96
CA PHE A 21 0.77 -4.32 3.46
C PHE A 21 0.41 -5.73 3.96
N SER A 22 0.04 -5.87 5.23
CA SER A 22 -0.42 -7.14 5.80
C SER A 22 -1.71 -7.63 5.13
N ILE A 23 -2.63 -6.72 4.79
CA ILE A 23 -3.84 -7.06 4.02
C ILE A 23 -3.49 -7.49 2.59
N ASP A 24 -2.56 -6.79 1.93
CA ASP A 24 -2.13 -7.15 0.57
C ASP A 24 -1.44 -8.52 0.55
N ILE A 25 -0.60 -8.84 1.55
CA ILE A 25 0.01 -10.18 1.70
C ILE A 25 -1.05 -11.23 1.98
N SER A 26 -1.95 -11.00 2.92
CA SER A 26 -2.95 -12.02 3.28
C SER A 26 -3.85 -12.36 2.08
N MET A 27 -4.21 -11.35 1.27
CA MET A 27 -4.90 -11.54 0.00
C MET A 27 -4.08 -12.40 -0.98
N ALA A 28 -2.79 -12.11 -1.15
CA ALA A 28 -1.92 -12.89 -2.02
C ALA A 28 -1.81 -14.36 -1.56
N THR A 29 -1.70 -14.60 -0.24
CA THR A 29 -1.66 -15.94 0.35
C THR A 29 -2.97 -16.69 0.15
N VAL A 30 -4.11 -16.05 0.37
CA VAL A 30 -5.42 -16.67 0.11
C VAL A 30 -5.57 -17.02 -1.37
N MET A 31 -5.20 -16.11 -2.27
CA MET A 31 -5.20 -16.39 -3.71
C MET A 31 -4.25 -17.53 -4.07
N PHE A 32 -3.11 -17.66 -3.40
CA PHE A 32 -2.17 -18.77 -3.62
C PHE A 32 -2.76 -20.12 -3.21
N ILE A 33 -3.38 -20.20 -2.04
CA ILE A 33 -4.06 -21.41 -1.58
C ILE A 33 -5.20 -21.80 -2.53
N LEU A 34 -6.01 -20.83 -2.95
CA LEU A 34 -7.09 -21.07 -3.92
C LEU A 34 -6.55 -21.60 -5.24
N MET A 35 -5.45 -21.04 -5.76
CA MET A 35 -4.84 -21.51 -7.00
C MET A 35 -4.24 -22.91 -6.87
N ILE A 36 -3.66 -23.27 -5.73
CA ILE A 36 -3.20 -24.65 -5.48
C ILE A 36 -4.37 -25.62 -5.55
N VAL A 37 -5.51 -25.29 -4.93
CA VAL A 37 -6.70 -26.16 -4.96
C VAL A 37 -7.25 -26.29 -6.38
N LEU A 38 -7.37 -25.17 -7.11
CA LEU A 38 -7.90 -25.15 -8.48
C LEU A 38 -7.00 -25.92 -9.46
N ILE A 39 -5.70 -25.68 -9.42
CA ILE A 39 -4.73 -26.29 -10.34
C ILE A 39 -4.38 -27.72 -9.89
N GLY A 40 -4.51 -28.03 -8.60
CA GLY A 40 -4.27 -29.35 -8.03
C GLY A 40 -5.07 -30.45 -8.71
N ALA A 41 -6.31 -30.14 -9.13
CA ALA A 41 -7.20 -31.05 -9.85
C ALA A 41 -6.71 -31.47 -11.25
N PHE A 42 -5.71 -30.79 -11.82
CA PHE A 42 -5.22 -31.10 -13.18
C PHE A 42 -4.06 -32.10 -13.13
N GLU A 43 -4.33 -33.40 -13.20
CA GLU A 43 -3.28 -34.44 -13.12
C GLU A 43 -2.26 -34.41 -14.27
N ALA A 44 -2.61 -33.82 -15.41
CA ALA A 44 -1.74 -33.75 -16.60
C ALA A 44 -0.51 -32.83 -16.46
N VAL A 45 -0.42 -32.04 -15.38
CA VAL A 45 0.64 -31.04 -15.18
C VAL A 45 1.56 -31.46 -14.03
N SER A 46 2.88 -31.35 -14.22
CA SER A 46 3.86 -31.63 -13.16
C SER A 46 3.65 -30.74 -11.94
N ASN A 47 3.85 -31.29 -10.72
CA ASN A 47 3.64 -30.55 -9.46
C ASN A 47 4.47 -29.26 -9.35
N GLU A 48 5.70 -29.25 -9.86
CA GLU A 48 6.55 -28.06 -9.86
C GLU A 48 5.92 -26.93 -10.69
N LEU A 49 5.51 -27.23 -11.92
CA LEU A 49 4.86 -26.28 -12.80
C LEU A 49 3.54 -25.76 -12.22
N LYS A 50 2.75 -26.61 -11.55
CA LYS A 50 1.53 -26.19 -10.84
C LYS A 50 1.83 -25.14 -9.77
N LEU A 51 2.85 -25.39 -8.94
CA LEU A 51 3.27 -24.46 -7.89
C LEU A 51 3.79 -23.15 -8.46
N THR A 52 4.59 -23.20 -9.55
CA THR A 52 5.08 -21.99 -10.22
C THR A 52 3.94 -21.15 -10.80
N ILE A 53 2.99 -21.78 -11.48
CA ILE A 53 1.81 -21.10 -12.04
C ILE A 53 0.96 -20.50 -10.93
N ALA A 54 0.67 -21.27 -9.87
CA ALA A 54 -0.08 -20.78 -8.72
C ALA A 54 0.60 -19.58 -8.06
N ALA A 55 1.91 -19.65 -7.81
CA ALA A 55 2.66 -18.57 -7.20
C ALA A 55 2.66 -17.30 -8.07
N GLY A 56 2.90 -17.46 -9.38
CA GLY A 56 2.91 -16.36 -10.34
C GLY A 56 1.55 -15.67 -10.43
N ILE A 57 0.48 -16.43 -10.69
CA ILE A 57 -0.86 -15.87 -10.84
C ILE A 57 -1.32 -15.21 -9.55
N SER A 58 -1.07 -15.80 -8.38
CA SER A 58 -1.55 -15.25 -7.10
C SER A 58 -0.79 -13.99 -6.70
N TYR A 59 0.52 -13.92 -6.97
CA TYR A 59 1.31 -12.73 -6.70
C TYR A 59 0.99 -11.60 -7.69
N PHE A 60 1.07 -11.86 -9.00
CA PHE A 60 0.78 -10.83 -10.00
C PHE A 60 -0.70 -10.46 -10.05
N GLY A 61 -1.60 -11.41 -9.82
CA GLY A 61 -3.05 -11.17 -9.73
C GLY A 61 -3.40 -10.26 -8.58
N SER A 62 -2.89 -10.53 -7.36
CA SER A 62 -3.15 -9.65 -6.20
C SER A 62 -2.56 -8.26 -6.37
N LEU A 63 -1.49 -8.11 -7.15
CA LEU A 63 -0.90 -6.82 -7.50
C LEU A 63 -1.67 -6.07 -8.58
N ILE A 64 -2.00 -6.71 -9.68
CA ILE A 64 -2.51 -6.05 -10.89
C ILE A 64 -4.02 -5.84 -10.81
N ILE A 65 -4.79 -6.82 -10.33
CA ILE A 65 -6.25 -6.79 -10.34
C ILE A 65 -6.80 -5.54 -9.60
N PRO A 66 -6.33 -5.17 -8.40
CA PRO A 66 -6.86 -4.00 -7.70
C PRO A 66 -6.68 -2.69 -8.47
N HIS A 67 -5.62 -2.59 -9.29
CA HIS A 67 -5.32 -1.39 -10.07
C HIS A 67 -6.31 -1.14 -11.22
N PHE A 68 -6.99 -2.20 -11.70
CA PHE A 68 -8.07 -2.04 -12.68
C PHE A 68 -9.34 -1.43 -12.06
N PHE A 69 -9.61 -1.71 -10.78
CA PHE A 69 -10.80 -1.21 -10.09
C PHE A 69 -10.56 0.13 -9.38
N SER A 70 -9.34 0.44 -8.95
CA SER A 70 -9.00 1.72 -8.33
C SER A 70 -7.60 2.17 -8.73
N LYS A 71 -7.53 3.27 -9.49
CA LYS A 71 -6.27 3.85 -9.96
C LYS A 71 -5.40 4.30 -8.77
N GLY A 72 -4.22 3.69 -8.63
CA GLY A 72 -3.25 4.05 -7.59
C GLY A 72 -3.49 3.43 -6.21
N GLN A 73 -4.38 2.44 -6.10
CA GLN A 73 -4.67 1.76 -4.83
C GLN A 73 -4.62 0.23 -4.98
N SER A 74 -3.83 -0.41 -4.13
CA SER A 74 -3.99 -1.85 -3.85
C SER A 74 -5.16 -2.06 -2.90
N PHE A 75 -5.59 -3.32 -2.72
CA PHE A 75 -6.75 -3.63 -1.89
C PHE A 75 -6.56 -3.21 -0.42
N GLY A 76 -5.40 -3.49 0.16
CA GLY A 76 -5.04 -3.07 1.50
C GLY A 76 -4.92 -1.55 1.64
N LYS A 77 -4.36 -0.87 0.63
CA LYS A 77 -4.29 0.60 0.60
C LYS A 77 -5.68 1.22 0.49
N ARG A 78 -6.61 0.60 -0.25
CA ARG A 78 -8.01 1.02 -0.32
C ARG A 78 -8.70 0.89 1.04
N ASN A 79 -8.53 -0.23 1.73
CA ASN A 79 -9.08 -0.45 3.07
C ASN A 79 -8.56 0.61 4.06
N GLN A 80 -7.26 0.86 4.03
CA GLN A 80 -6.62 1.88 4.86
C GLN A 80 -6.79 3.32 4.33
N LYS A 81 -7.65 3.55 3.32
CA LYS A 81 -7.92 4.86 2.70
C LYS A 81 -6.65 5.63 2.32
N MET A 82 -5.69 4.93 1.74
CA MET A 82 -4.43 5.48 1.24
C MET A 82 -4.39 5.45 -0.28
N LYS A 83 -3.73 6.43 -0.89
CA LYS A 83 -3.57 6.53 -2.34
C LYS A 83 -2.14 6.87 -2.69
N ILE A 84 -1.62 6.25 -3.74
CA ILE A 84 -0.33 6.60 -4.32
C ILE A 84 -0.57 7.68 -5.37
N VAL A 85 0.14 8.80 -5.26
CA VAL A 85 0.05 9.91 -6.19
C VAL A 85 1.44 10.36 -6.65
N ASN A 86 1.51 10.91 -7.86
CA ASN A 86 2.72 11.54 -8.36
C ASN A 86 2.99 12.84 -7.59
N ILE A 87 4.26 13.15 -7.31
CA ILE A 87 4.64 14.38 -6.60
C ILE A 87 4.24 15.64 -7.38
N LYS A 88 4.32 15.62 -8.72
CA LYS A 88 4.07 16.81 -9.54
C LYS A 88 2.60 17.09 -9.78
N SER A 89 1.82 16.07 -10.14
CA SER A 89 0.41 16.25 -10.52
C SER A 89 -0.58 15.93 -9.40
N ASN A 90 -0.16 15.30 -8.29
CA ASN A 90 -1.05 14.71 -7.29
C ASN A 90 -2.07 13.69 -7.86
N GLU A 91 -1.88 13.26 -9.11
CA GLU A 91 -2.71 12.26 -9.76
C GLU A 91 -2.14 10.86 -9.57
N PRO A 92 -2.98 9.80 -9.68
CA PRO A 92 -2.49 8.43 -9.65
C PRO A 92 -1.49 8.19 -10.80
N PRO A 93 -0.30 7.63 -10.52
CA PRO A 93 0.70 7.37 -11.55
C PRO A 93 0.25 6.26 -12.50
N HIS A 94 0.91 6.17 -13.64
CA HIS A 94 0.64 5.15 -14.65
C HIS A 94 0.80 3.73 -14.07
N LEU A 95 -0.01 2.77 -14.54
CA LEU A 95 -0.02 1.39 -14.02
C LEU A 95 1.36 0.73 -14.06
N ILE A 96 2.14 0.99 -15.11
CA ILE A 96 3.51 0.51 -15.27
C ILE A 96 4.41 0.99 -14.11
N ILE A 97 4.28 2.25 -13.70
CA ILE A 97 5.07 2.80 -12.59
C ILE A 97 4.68 2.14 -11.27
N LEU A 98 3.39 1.86 -11.07
CA LEU A 98 2.89 1.17 -9.87
C LEU A 98 3.39 -0.27 -9.79
N VAL A 99 3.34 -1.00 -10.89
CA VAL A 99 3.86 -2.37 -10.97
C VAL A 99 5.38 -2.38 -10.75
N LEU A 100 6.12 -1.51 -11.42
CA LEU A 100 7.58 -1.44 -11.27
C LEU A 100 7.99 -1.05 -9.84
N ARG A 101 7.23 -0.16 -9.20
CA ARG A 101 7.39 0.21 -7.79
C ARG A 101 7.21 -0.99 -6.86
N GLU A 102 6.18 -1.80 -7.08
CA GLU A 102 5.92 -2.96 -6.23
C GLU A 102 6.92 -4.10 -6.49
N ILE A 103 7.41 -4.26 -7.73
CA ILE A 103 8.51 -5.16 -8.07
C ILE A 103 9.79 -4.76 -7.34
N VAL A 104 10.19 -3.48 -7.40
CA VAL A 104 11.38 -2.99 -6.67
C VAL A 104 11.23 -3.23 -5.16
N LYS A 105 10.05 -2.97 -4.60
CA LYS A 105 9.76 -3.28 -3.20
C LYS A 105 9.87 -4.78 -2.91
N GLY A 106 9.36 -5.64 -3.78
CA GLY A 106 9.48 -7.10 -3.66
C GLY A 106 10.93 -7.57 -3.68
N PHE A 107 11.73 -7.08 -4.63
CA PHE A 107 13.17 -7.37 -4.69
C PHE A 107 13.92 -6.92 -3.44
N LEU A 108 13.64 -5.69 -2.96
CA LEU A 108 14.25 -5.20 -1.72
C LEU A 108 13.79 -6.00 -0.50
N MET A 109 12.55 -6.48 -0.49
CA MET A 109 12.04 -7.34 0.58
C MET A 109 12.78 -8.67 0.64
N ILE A 110 12.89 -9.35 -0.50
CA ILE A 110 13.54 -10.65 -0.60
C ILE A 110 15.03 -10.51 -0.34
N GLY A 111 15.69 -9.54 -0.96
CA GLY A 111 17.13 -9.31 -0.82
C GLY A 111 17.57 -8.91 0.58
N THR A 112 16.68 -8.31 1.38
CA THR A 112 16.96 -7.94 2.78
C THR A 112 16.30 -8.89 3.78
N PHE A 113 15.75 -10.03 3.36
CA PHE A 113 15.02 -10.96 4.23
C PHE A 113 13.93 -10.27 5.10
N GLY A 114 13.26 -9.26 4.54
CA GLY A 114 12.18 -8.52 5.21
C GLY A 114 12.62 -7.31 6.03
N PHE A 115 13.92 -7.11 6.29
CA PHE A 115 14.42 -5.93 7.03
C PHE A 115 14.08 -4.61 6.34
N TYR A 116 13.83 -4.64 5.03
CA TYR A 116 13.37 -3.48 4.27
C TYR A 116 12.13 -2.79 4.86
N LEU A 117 11.18 -3.52 5.46
CA LEU A 117 9.99 -2.91 6.08
C LEU A 117 10.34 -2.05 7.29
N MET A 118 11.24 -2.55 8.15
CA MET A 118 11.73 -1.77 9.30
C MET A 118 12.42 -0.49 8.84
N ILE A 119 13.32 -0.60 7.86
CA ILE A 119 14.05 0.55 7.32
C ILE A 119 13.08 1.57 6.72
N CYS A 120 12.09 1.10 5.94
CA CYS A 120 11.04 1.96 5.40
C CYS A 120 10.24 2.66 6.50
N GLY A 121 9.96 1.97 7.61
CA GLY A 121 9.24 2.54 8.73
C GLY A 121 10.00 3.67 9.42
N ILE A 122 11.29 3.43 9.70
CA ILE A 122 12.16 4.44 10.30
C ILE A 122 12.27 5.67 9.39
N ILE A 123 12.51 5.45 8.09
CA ILE A 123 12.63 6.55 7.11
C ILE A 123 11.31 7.31 6.97
N ALA A 124 10.17 6.59 6.90
CA ALA A 124 8.86 7.20 6.78
C ALA A 124 8.51 8.03 8.02
N SER A 125 8.84 7.54 9.22
CA SER A 125 8.54 8.23 10.49
C SER A 125 9.45 9.45 10.72
N SER A 126 10.72 9.35 10.34
CA SER A 126 11.71 10.42 10.55
C SER A 126 11.52 11.62 9.61
N ARG A 127 10.85 11.44 8.46
CA ARG A 127 10.75 12.49 7.42
C ARG A 127 9.34 13.04 7.29
N LYS A 128 9.17 14.36 7.40
CA LYS A 128 7.87 15.06 7.17
C LYS A 128 7.17 14.70 5.85
N ASP A 129 7.92 14.30 4.82
CA ASP A 129 7.35 13.89 3.53
C ASP A 129 6.76 12.47 3.52
N GLY A 130 7.05 11.63 4.53
CA GLY A 130 6.62 10.23 4.62
C GLY A 130 7.10 9.34 3.46
N ARG A 131 8.09 9.78 2.66
CA ARG A 131 8.58 9.05 1.48
C ARG A 131 9.63 8.02 1.87
N VAL A 132 9.52 6.84 1.29
CA VAL A 132 10.48 5.73 1.47
C VAL A 132 11.32 5.52 0.21
N ILE A 133 12.31 4.63 0.26
CA ILE A 133 13.31 4.42 -0.80
C ILE A 133 12.68 4.24 -2.19
N HIS A 134 11.67 3.36 -2.31
CA HIS A 134 10.99 3.14 -3.59
C HIS A 134 10.15 4.36 -4.04
N ASP A 135 9.60 5.13 -3.10
CA ASP A 135 8.85 6.35 -3.45
C ASP A 135 9.75 7.43 -4.08
N PHE A 136 11.02 7.49 -3.66
CA PHE A 136 12.01 8.38 -4.27
C PHE A 136 12.36 7.98 -5.70
N MET A 137 12.57 6.68 -5.95
CA MET A 137 12.90 6.17 -7.29
C MET A 137 11.79 6.49 -8.31
N PHE A 138 10.53 6.37 -7.91
CA PHE A 138 9.38 6.57 -8.80
C PHE A 138 8.74 7.95 -8.72
N LYS A 139 9.31 8.88 -7.93
CA LYS A 139 8.77 10.22 -7.69
C LYS A 139 7.29 10.18 -7.27
N THR A 140 6.94 9.22 -6.42
CA THR A 140 5.60 9.04 -5.87
C THR A 140 5.56 9.44 -4.39
N LYS A 141 4.36 9.71 -3.88
CA LYS A 141 4.10 9.82 -2.44
C LYS A 141 2.80 9.09 -2.11
N VAL A 142 2.70 8.58 -0.89
CA VAL A 142 1.46 8.01 -0.37
C VAL A 142 0.76 9.08 0.44
N ILE A 143 -0.48 9.38 0.06
CA ILE A 143 -1.37 10.29 0.78
C ILE A 143 -2.45 9.50 1.51
N CYS A 144 -2.83 9.99 2.68
CA CYS A 144 -3.94 9.47 3.45
C CYS A 144 -5.19 10.28 3.11
N LEU A 145 -6.27 9.63 2.66
CA LEU A 145 -7.54 10.27 2.35
C LEU A 145 -8.35 10.59 3.61
N THR A 146 -7.99 10.00 4.75
CA THR A 146 -8.61 10.24 6.06
C THR A 146 -7.57 10.42 7.13
N LEU A 147 -7.91 11.17 8.19
CA LEU A 147 -7.04 11.35 9.36
C LEU A 147 -7.11 10.17 10.35
N TYR A 148 -8.11 9.29 10.23
CA TYR A 148 -8.29 8.14 11.13
C TYR A 148 -8.37 6.83 10.34
N VAL A 149 -7.75 5.79 10.90
CA VAL A 149 -8.17 4.40 10.70
C VAL A 149 -9.47 4.29 11.48
N SER A 150 -10.56 3.92 10.82
CA SER A 150 -11.84 3.73 11.49
C SER A 150 -11.76 2.50 12.40
N ASP A 151 -11.09 2.62 13.54
CA ASP A 151 -11.54 1.89 14.72
C ASP A 151 -12.82 2.59 15.18
N LYS A 152 -13.90 1.82 15.26
CA LYS A 152 -15.21 2.30 15.70
C LYS A 152 -15.06 3.05 17.02
N GLU A 153 -15.84 4.13 17.13
CA GLU A 153 -16.14 4.94 18.32
C GLU A 153 -15.19 6.12 18.64
N GLY A 154 -15.71 7.32 18.37
CA GLY A 154 -15.81 8.33 19.43
C GLY A 154 -14.56 9.12 19.78
N SER A 155 -14.03 9.93 18.85
CA SER A 155 -13.49 11.23 19.24
C SER A 155 -13.62 12.22 18.09
N VAL A 156 -14.76 12.91 18.06
CA VAL A 156 -14.94 14.10 17.22
C VAL A 156 -14.12 15.22 17.84
N LEU A 157 -12.81 15.23 17.61
CA LEU A 157 -12.02 16.42 17.83
C LEU A 157 -12.40 17.42 16.74
N THR A 158 -13.05 18.50 17.18
CA THR A 158 -13.58 19.60 16.39
C THR A 158 -12.57 20.01 15.32
N GLN A 159 -12.96 19.90 14.05
CA GLN A 159 -12.12 20.30 12.92
C GLN A 159 -11.63 21.74 13.11
N THR A 160 -10.35 21.90 13.45
CA THR A 160 -9.76 23.22 13.57
C THR A 160 -9.58 23.80 12.16
N GLN A 161 -9.76 25.11 11.97
CA GLN A 161 -9.74 25.75 10.65
C GLN A 161 -8.45 25.50 9.85
N SER A 162 -7.33 25.22 10.52
CA SER A 162 -6.07 24.80 9.91
C SER A 162 -6.18 23.49 9.11
N VAL A 163 -7.00 22.55 9.60
CA VAL A 163 -7.24 21.23 8.98
C VAL A 163 -8.13 21.35 7.75
N LYS A 164 -9.13 22.23 7.78
CA LYS A 164 -10.01 22.50 6.64
C LYS A 164 -9.21 23.02 5.45
N LYS A 165 -8.27 23.94 5.67
CA LYS A 165 -7.40 24.51 4.62
C LYS A 165 -6.46 23.48 3.97
N HIS A 166 -6.09 22.42 4.70
CA HIS A 166 -5.27 21.32 4.15
C HIS A 166 -6.09 20.30 3.36
N LEU A 167 -7.39 20.19 3.66
CA LEU A 167 -8.34 19.28 2.99
C LEU A 167 -9.09 19.95 1.83
N GLU A 168 -9.18 21.28 1.78
CA GLU A 168 -9.78 22.06 0.68
C GLU A 168 -9.09 21.85 -0.68
N GLY A 169 -7.90 21.23 -0.71
CA GLY A 169 -7.23 20.80 -1.94
C GLY A 169 -7.35 19.31 -2.28
N SER A 170 -8.11 18.52 -1.50
CA SER A 170 -8.13 17.05 -1.59
C SER A 170 -9.53 16.45 -1.70
N SER A 171 -10.59 17.27 -1.75
CA SER A 171 -11.94 16.78 -2.01
C SER A 171 -12.16 16.69 -3.51
N TYR A 172 -12.16 15.48 -4.04
CA TYR A 172 -12.82 15.17 -5.31
C TYR A 172 -13.94 14.20 -4.98
N ASP A 173 -15.17 14.64 -5.24
CA ASP A 173 -16.39 13.83 -5.28
C ASP A 173 -16.25 12.66 -6.28
#